data_AF-A0A8M1MD73-F1
#
_entry.id   AF-A0A8M1MD73-F1
#
_cell.length_a   1.000
_cell.length_b   1.000
_cell.length_c   1.000
_cell.angle_alpha   90.00
_cell.angle_beta   90.00
_cell.angle_gamma   90.00
#
_symmetry.space_group_name_H-M   'P 1'
#
loop_
_entity.id
_entity.type
_entity.pdbx_description
1 polymer ?
#
loop_
_entity_poly.entity_id
_entity_poly.type
_entity_poly.pdbx_seq_one_letter_code
_entity_poly.pdbx_strand_id
1 'polypeptide(L)'
;MAAARSVNAESGREEKGPEGSCPESVTPGATIPRVKLLDTLVDTFLQKLVAAGSFQRFTDCYERLYQVQPGMTQRVYDKFVTQLQTSVRQRDALQRRVHRQEAENRQLAEAVRAGRGRVQELQREGKARQQAWQALHREQKELVGVLGEPE
;
A
#
# COMPACT_ATOMS: atom_id res chain seq x y z
N MET A 1 -1.38 29.37 -35.91
CA MET A 1 0.07 29.18 -36.11
C MET A 1 0.76 30.51 -35.89
N ALA A 2 1.48 30.68 -34.78
CA ALA A 2 2.38 31.79 -34.55
C ALA A 2 3.55 31.30 -33.70
N ALA A 3 4.75 31.61 -34.18
CA ALA A 3 6.01 30.96 -33.87
C ALA A 3 6.58 31.32 -32.50
N ALA A 4 7.28 30.35 -31.91
CA ALA A 4 8.23 30.55 -30.82
C ALA A 4 9.41 31.42 -31.27
N ARG A 5 9.88 32.31 -30.40
CA ARG A 5 11.25 32.87 -30.45
C ARG A 5 11.83 32.87 -29.04
N SER A 6 12.84 32.02 -28.85
CA SER A 6 13.80 32.10 -27.76
C SER A 6 14.87 33.13 -28.09
N VAL A 7 15.28 33.96 -27.13
CA VAL A 7 16.62 34.56 -27.11
C VAL A 7 17.08 34.64 -25.66
N ASN A 8 18.13 33.89 -25.33
CA ASN A 8 18.94 34.04 -24.12
C ASN A 8 19.71 35.37 -24.20
N ALA A 9 19.73 36.12 -23.11
CA ALA A 9 20.69 37.19 -22.88
C ALA A 9 21.19 37.10 -21.44
N GLU A 10 22.36 36.49 -21.29
CA GLU A 10 23.22 36.51 -20.11
C GLU A 10 23.75 37.95 -19.93
N SER A 11 23.51 38.57 -18.78
CA SER A 11 24.23 39.78 -18.36
C SER A 11 24.23 39.85 -16.84
N GLY A 12 25.41 39.63 -16.26
CA GLY A 12 25.60 39.54 -14.82
C GLY A 12 25.57 40.86 -14.07
N ARG A 13 25.50 40.75 -12.74
CA ARG A 13 26.32 41.50 -11.78
C ARG A 13 26.06 40.98 -10.37
N GLU A 14 27.15 40.62 -9.69
CA GLU A 14 27.18 40.32 -8.27
C GLU A 14 26.81 41.57 -7.46
N GLU A 15 25.91 41.41 -6.49
CA GLU A 15 25.72 42.33 -5.36
C GLU A 15 25.70 41.47 -4.10
N LYS A 16 26.62 41.82 -3.20
CA LYS A 16 27.01 41.07 -2.01
C LYS A 16 26.31 41.67 -0.79
N GLY A 17 25.64 40.84 0.00
CA GLY A 17 25.33 41.11 1.39
C GLY A 17 24.07 40.41 1.91
N PRO A 18 23.85 40.35 3.23
CA PRO A 18 24.78 40.02 4.31
C PRO A 18 24.40 38.68 4.97
N GLU A 19 25.37 38.04 5.63
CA GLU A 19 25.11 36.93 6.55
C GLU A 19 24.19 37.40 7.69
N GLY A 20 22.92 37.02 7.57
CA GLY A 20 21.92 37.09 8.62
C GLY A 20 21.49 35.68 8.97
N SER A 21 22.21 35.06 9.89
CA SER A 21 21.77 33.84 10.58
C SER A 21 20.40 34.09 11.20
N CYS A 22 19.42 33.27 10.85
CA CYS A 22 18.17 33.16 11.58
C CYS A 22 17.81 31.68 11.76
N PRO A 23 17.42 31.29 12.98
CA PRO A 23 17.64 29.95 13.47
C PRO A 23 16.70 28.95 12.81
N GLU A 24 17.28 27.79 12.53
CA GLU A 24 16.59 26.53 12.30
C GLU A 24 15.61 26.27 13.44
N SER A 25 14.37 26.73 13.25
CA SER A 25 13.25 26.41 14.12
C SER A 25 12.64 25.10 13.65
N VAL A 26 13.40 24.02 13.84
CA VAL A 26 12.83 22.68 13.89
C VAL A 26 12.03 22.60 15.18
N THR A 27 10.77 23.02 15.09
CA THR A 27 9.75 22.44 15.96
C THR A 27 9.59 20.99 15.52
N PRO A 28 9.70 19.98 16.40
CA PRO A 28 9.24 18.65 16.09
C PRO A 28 7.71 18.72 16.12
N GLY A 29 7.14 19.29 15.06
CA GLY A 29 5.72 19.29 14.81
C GLY A 29 5.28 17.85 14.70
N ALA A 30 4.49 17.40 15.69
CA ALA A 30 3.93 16.06 15.74
C ALA A 30 3.31 15.72 14.38
N THR A 31 4.04 14.96 13.57
CA THR A 31 3.63 14.69 12.20
C THR A 31 2.43 13.76 12.28
N ILE A 32 1.24 14.29 11.96
CA ILE A 32 0.01 13.50 12.02
C ILE A 32 0.16 12.32 11.06
N PRO A 33 0.00 11.07 11.53
CA PRO A 33 0.06 9.90 10.66
C PRO A 33 -0.92 10.03 9.49
N ARG A 34 -0.48 9.73 8.27
CA ARG A 34 -1.31 9.81 7.06
C ARG A 34 -2.65 9.09 7.18
N VAL A 35 -2.70 7.98 7.91
CA VAL A 35 -3.94 7.24 8.17
C VAL A 35 -4.94 8.06 8.99
N LYS A 36 -4.47 8.80 10.01
CA LYS A 36 -5.32 9.68 10.81
C LYS A 36 -5.81 10.88 9.99
N LEU A 37 -4.96 11.41 9.10
CA LEU A 37 -5.39 12.45 8.15
C LEU A 37 -6.51 11.93 7.24
N LEU A 38 -6.40 10.72 6.72
CA LEU A 38 -7.45 10.12 5.90
C LEU A 38 -8.76 9.94 6.68
N ASP A 39 -8.69 9.44 7.92
CA ASP A 39 -9.87 9.31 8.79
C ASP A 39 -10.56 10.68 8.98
N THR A 40 -9.79 11.72 9.29
CA THR A 40 -10.29 13.09 9.40
C THR A 40 -10.90 13.61 8.09
N LEU A 41 -10.30 13.30 6.94
CA LEU A 41 -10.82 13.70 5.63
C LEU A 41 -12.16 13.02 5.33
N VAL A 42 -12.29 11.73 5.63
CA VAL A 42 -13.55 10.99 5.47
C VAL A 42 -14.63 11.55 6.41
N ASP A 43 -14.28 11.84 7.66
CA ASP A 43 -15.18 12.47 8.64
C ASP A 43 -15.66 13.84 8.15
N THR A 44 -14.72 14.69 7.71
CA THR A 44 -15.02 16.03 7.19
C THR A 44 -15.88 15.93 5.94
N PHE A 45 -15.57 15.01 5.02
CA PHE A 45 -16.36 14.78 3.81
C PHE A 45 -17.80 14.40 4.15
N LEU A 46 -18.00 13.41 5.04
CA LEU A 46 -19.33 12.98 5.47
C LEU A 46 -20.10 14.10 6.16
N GLN A 47 -19.43 14.91 6.97
CA GLN A 47 -20.04 16.08 7.61
C GLN A 47 -20.51 17.09 6.56
N LYS A 48 -19.66 17.43 5.58
CA LYS A 48 -20.02 18.38 4.51
C LYS A 48 -21.13 17.84 3.62
N LEU A 49 -21.13 16.53 3.34
CA LEU A 49 -22.17 15.88 2.54
C LEU A 49 -23.53 15.96 3.25
N VAL A 50 -23.59 15.63 4.54
CA VAL A 50 -24.83 15.70 5.32
C VAL A 50 -25.30 17.15 5.49
N ALA A 51 -24.38 18.11 5.65
CA ALA A 51 -24.74 19.52 5.69
C ALA A 51 -25.35 20.00 4.37
N ALA A 52 -24.81 19.57 3.22
CA ALA A 52 -25.33 19.92 1.90
C ALA A 52 -26.70 19.29 1.60
N GLY A 53 -26.95 18.09 2.13
CA GLY A 53 -28.23 17.39 2.06
C GLY A 53 -29.02 17.47 3.37
N SER A 54 -29.05 18.64 4.01
CA SER A 54 -29.68 18.81 5.33
C SER A 54 -31.15 18.36 5.36
N PHE A 55 -31.66 18.06 6.56
CA PHE A 55 -33.06 17.66 6.73
C PHE A 55 -34.03 18.70 6.17
N GLN A 56 -33.71 20.00 6.33
CA GLN A 56 -34.50 21.08 5.74
C GLN A 56 -34.59 20.94 4.21
N ARG A 57 -33.46 20.80 3.52
CA ARG A 57 -33.48 20.63 2.06
C ARG A 57 -34.20 19.35 1.65
N PHE A 58 -34.09 18.29 2.45
CA PHE A 58 -34.84 17.06 2.24
C PHE A 58 -36.35 17.29 2.35
N THR A 59 -36.82 18.00 3.38
CA THR A 59 -38.24 18.31 3.55
C THR A 59 -38.74 19.27 2.48
N ASP A 60 -37.93 20.23 2.03
CA ASP A 60 -38.27 21.15 0.94
C ASP A 60 -38.46 20.39 -0.39
N CYS A 61 -37.72 19.31 -0.61
CA CYS A 61 -37.91 18.44 -1.79
C CYS A 61 -39.10 17.47 -1.66
N TYR A 62 -39.56 17.20 -0.44
CA TYR A 62 -40.62 16.24 -0.12
C TYR A 62 -41.74 16.86 0.73
N GLU A 63 -42.10 18.12 0.44
CA GLU A 63 -43.00 18.92 1.29
C GLU A 63 -44.33 18.22 1.58
N ARG A 64 -44.96 17.65 0.54
CA ARG A 64 -46.25 16.95 0.69
C ARG A 64 -46.16 15.77 1.65
N LEU A 65 -45.08 14.98 1.55
CA LEU A 65 -44.87 13.84 2.44
C LEU A 65 -44.62 14.30 3.87
N TYR A 66 -43.82 15.35 4.03
CA TYR A 66 -43.54 15.94 5.34
C TYR A 66 -44.80 16.48 6.01
N GLN A 67 -45.66 17.19 5.28
CA GLN A 67 -46.92 17.73 5.80
C GLN A 67 -47.88 16.63 6.29
N VAL A 68 -47.97 15.51 5.56
CA VAL A 68 -48.87 14.40 5.92
C VAL A 68 -48.26 13.54 7.03
N GLN A 69 -46.95 13.31 7.02
CA GLN A 69 -46.30 12.39 7.95
C GLN A 69 -44.89 12.86 8.39
N PRO A 70 -44.80 13.89 9.25
CA PRO A 70 -43.51 14.48 9.65
C PRO A 70 -42.59 13.46 10.36
N GLY A 71 -43.16 12.69 11.29
CA GLY A 71 -42.38 11.71 12.07
C GLY A 71 -41.84 10.54 11.25
N MET A 72 -42.57 10.10 10.22
CA MET A 72 -42.06 9.09 9.27
C MET A 72 -40.96 9.68 8.40
N THR A 73 -41.17 10.89 7.88
CA THR A 73 -40.20 11.60 7.04
C THR A 73 -38.86 11.80 7.76
N GLN A 74 -38.91 12.22 9.04
CA GLN A 74 -37.71 12.34 9.87
C GLN A 74 -36.99 10.99 10.06
N ARG A 75 -37.73 9.92 10.40
CA ARG A 75 -37.14 8.58 10.56
C ARG A 75 -36.48 8.07 9.28
N VAL A 76 -37.08 8.34 8.12
CA VAL A 76 -36.49 7.98 6.83
C VAL A 76 -35.18 8.73 6.61
N TYR A 77 -35.16 10.04 6.85
CA TYR A 77 -33.94 10.85 6.73
C TYR A 77 -32.84 10.38 7.69
N ASP A 78 -33.15 10.19 8.96
CA ASP A 78 -32.18 9.76 9.98
C ASP A 78 -31.59 8.38 9.64
N LYS A 79 -32.45 7.45 9.20
CA LYS A 79 -32.02 6.13 8.76
C LYS A 79 -31.15 6.22 7.52
N PHE A 80 -31.52 7.03 6.53
CA PHE A 80 -30.72 7.26 5.33
C PHE A 80 -29.34 7.82 5.66
N VAL A 81 -29.27 8.89 6.45
CA VAL A 81 -27.99 9.53 6.84
C VAL A 81 -27.11 8.56 7.60
N THR A 82 -27.68 7.86 8.58
CA THR A 82 -26.93 6.87 9.39
C THR A 82 -26.41 5.74 8.51
N GLN A 83 -27.26 5.15 7.65
CA GLN A 83 -26.85 4.07 6.75
C GLN A 83 -25.77 4.53 5.76
N LEU A 84 -25.90 5.72 5.19
CA LEU A 84 -24.91 6.30 4.28
C LEU A 84 -23.55 6.46 4.97
N GLN A 85 -23.53 7.13 6.14
CA GLN A 85 -22.29 7.36 6.89
C GLN A 85 -21.63 6.05 7.31
N THR A 86 -22.41 5.12 7.88
CA THR A 86 -21.89 3.81 8.29
C THR A 86 -21.37 3.03 7.10
N SER A 87 -22.09 2.99 5.98
CA SER A 87 -21.67 2.25 4.78
C SER A 87 -20.37 2.79 4.20
N VAL A 88 -20.20 4.11 4.13
CA VAL A 88 -18.97 4.74 3.62
C VAL A 88 -17.79 4.40 4.55
N ARG A 89 -17.94 4.57 5.87
CA ARG A 89 -16.91 4.24 6.86
C ARG A 89 -16.50 2.77 6.81
N GLN A 90 -17.49 1.88 6.71
CA GLN A 90 -17.27 0.43 6.63
C GLN A 90 -16.51 0.05 5.37
N ARG A 91 -16.89 0.62 4.21
CA ARG A 91 -16.20 0.38 2.94
C ARG A 91 -14.73 0.79 3.04
N ASP A 92 -14.45 1.99 3.56
CA ASP A 92 -13.08 2.48 3.69
C ASP A 92 -12.25 1.63 4.68
N ALA A 93 -12.84 1.19 5.79
CA ALA A 93 -12.20 0.28 6.73
C ALA A 93 -11.90 -1.09 6.11
N LEU A 94 -12.86 -1.65 5.36
CA LEU A 94 -12.70 -2.94 4.68
C LEU A 94 -11.63 -2.85 3.60
N GLN A 95 -11.62 -1.78 2.81
CA GLN A 95 -10.61 -1.54 1.79
C GLN A 95 -9.21 -1.52 2.40
N ARG A 96 -9.02 -0.82 3.53
CA ARG A 96 -7.75 -0.80 4.26
C ARG A 96 -7.31 -2.18 4.75
N ARG A 97 -8.25 -2.99 5.27
CA ARG A 97 -7.97 -4.36 5.72
C ARG A 97 -7.53 -5.24 4.56
N VAL A 98 -8.22 -5.17 3.43
CA VAL A 98 -7.88 -5.95 2.21
C VAL A 98 -6.49 -5.58 1.72
N HIS A 99 -6.19 -4.28 1.58
CA HIS A 99 -4.86 -3.83 1.12
C HIS A 99 -3.73 -4.28 2.04
N ARG A 100 -3.95 -4.27 3.36
CA ARG A 100 -2.98 -4.79 4.34
C ARG A 100 -2.75 -6.28 4.15
N GLN A 101 -3.83 -7.06 4.08
CA GLN A 101 -3.74 -8.51 3.93
C GLN A 101 -3.07 -8.90 2.61
N GLU A 102 -3.35 -8.18 1.52
CA GLU A 102 -2.68 -8.39 0.24
C GLU A 102 -1.18 -8.11 0.31
N ALA A 103 -0.76 -7.08 1.04
CA ALA A 103 0.66 -6.79 1.24
C ALA A 103 1.36 -7.92 2.02
N GLU A 104 0.76 -8.40 3.10
CA GLU A 104 1.26 -9.53 3.89
C GLU A 104 1.33 -10.82 3.04
N ASN A 105 0.27 -11.10 2.27
CA ASN A 105 0.23 -12.27 1.39
C ASN A 105 1.32 -12.22 0.31
N ARG A 106 1.61 -11.03 -0.24
CA ARG A 106 2.72 -10.85 -1.19
C ARG A 106 4.06 -11.19 -0.55
N GLN A 107 4.33 -10.67 0.65
CA GLN A 107 5.57 -10.96 1.39
C GLN A 107 5.71 -12.46 1.70
N LEU A 108 4.63 -13.12 2.13
CA LEU A 108 4.63 -14.55 2.37
C LEU A 108 4.88 -15.34 1.08
N ALA A 109 4.26 -14.95 -0.04
CA ALA A 109 4.47 -15.60 -1.33
C ALA A 109 5.93 -15.51 -1.81
N GLU A 110 6.58 -14.36 -1.58
CA GLU A 110 8.00 -14.17 -1.86
C GLU A 110 8.89 -15.05 -0.97
N ALA A 111 8.63 -15.06 0.34
CA ALA A 111 9.37 -15.90 1.28
C ALA A 111 9.25 -17.39 0.95
N VAL A 112 8.05 -17.85 0.58
CA VAL A 112 7.81 -19.23 0.15
C VAL A 112 8.53 -19.53 -1.16
N ARG A 113 8.55 -18.60 -2.12
CA ARG A 113 9.31 -18.75 -3.38
C ARG A 113 10.81 -18.88 -3.11
N ALA A 114 11.36 -18.01 -2.27
CA ALA A 114 12.76 -18.08 -1.86
C ALA A 114 13.08 -19.40 -1.16
N GLY A 115 12.21 -19.84 -0.24
CA GLY A 115 12.31 -21.13 0.44
C GLY A 115 12.35 -22.30 -0.53
N ARG A 116 11.44 -22.34 -1.51
CA ARG A 116 11.45 -23.39 -2.56
C ARG A 116 12.74 -23.38 -3.39
N GLY A 117 13.26 -22.20 -3.73
CA GLY A 117 14.54 -22.08 -4.42
C GLY A 117 15.69 -22.71 -3.64
N ARG A 118 15.78 -22.45 -2.34
CA ARG A 118 16.79 -23.07 -1.46
C ARG A 118 16.66 -24.58 -1.39
N VAL A 119 15.43 -25.10 -1.28
CA VAL A 119 15.19 -26.55 -1.26
C VAL A 119 15.66 -27.20 -2.56
N GLN A 120 15.37 -26.58 -3.72
CA GLN A 120 15.84 -27.09 -5.00
C GLN A 120 17.36 -27.12 -5.08
N GLU A 121 18.04 -26.10 -4.55
CA GLU A 121 19.49 -26.06 -4.55
C GLU A 121 20.10 -27.16 -3.68
N LEU A 122 19.60 -27.32 -2.45
CA LEU A 122 20.02 -28.41 -1.57
C LEU A 122 19.77 -29.79 -2.18
N GLN A 123 18.68 -29.96 -2.93
CA GLN A 123 18.44 -31.21 -3.66
C GLN A 123 19.46 -31.46 -4.76
N ARG A 124 19.89 -30.42 -5.49
CA ARG A 124 20.95 -30.54 -6.51
C ARG A 124 22.27 -30.92 -5.87
N GLU A 125 22.66 -30.22 -4.80
CA GLU A 125 23.87 -30.57 -4.04
C GLU A 125 23.83 -32.01 -3.51
N GLY A 126 22.70 -32.42 -2.94
CA GLY A 126 22.51 -33.78 -2.44
C GLY A 126 22.69 -34.83 -3.53
N LYS A 127 22.09 -34.61 -4.71
CA LYS A 127 22.26 -35.49 -5.89
C LYS A 127 23.71 -35.50 -6.39
N ALA A 128 24.35 -34.34 -6.48
CA ALA A 128 25.74 -34.25 -6.93
C ALA A 128 26.69 -35.00 -5.98
N ARG A 129 26.52 -34.84 -4.67
CA ARG A 129 27.28 -35.60 -3.66
C ARG A 129 27.04 -37.10 -3.80
N GLN A 130 25.78 -37.53 -3.99
CA GLN A 130 25.45 -38.94 -4.19
C GLN A 130 26.13 -39.51 -5.44
N GLN A 131 26.09 -38.79 -6.57
CA GLN A 131 26.74 -39.22 -7.81
C GLN A 131 28.26 -39.30 -7.68
N ALA A 132 28.88 -38.33 -7.00
CA ALA A 132 30.31 -38.34 -6.72
C ALA A 132 30.72 -39.56 -5.89
N TRP A 133 29.95 -39.89 -4.85
CA TRP A 133 30.17 -41.11 -4.05
C TRP A 133 30.03 -42.39 -4.86
N GLN A 134 29.04 -42.47 -5.76
CA GLN A 134 28.87 -43.62 -6.65
C GLN A 134 30.00 -43.76 -7.67
N ALA A 135 30.58 -42.65 -8.14
CA ALA A 135 31.75 -42.67 -9.02
C ALA A 135 32.98 -43.21 -8.29
N LEU A 136 33.27 -42.67 -7.10
CA LEU A 136 34.40 -43.12 -6.27
C LEU A 136 34.30 -44.62 -5.93
N HIS A 137 33.11 -45.10 -5.58
CA HIS A 137 32.91 -46.52 -5.30
C HIS A 137 33.13 -47.41 -6.53
N ARG A 138 32.76 -46.94 -7.73
CA ARG A 138 33.04 -47.65 -8.99
C ARG A 138 34.53 -47.70 -9.27
N GLU A 139 35.23 -46.57 -9.17
CA GLU A 139 36.68 -46.50 -9.34
C GLU A 139 37.41 -47.41 -8.34
N GLN A 140 36.98 -47.43 -7.08
CA GLN A 140 37.52 -48.36 -6.08
C GLN A 140 37.35 -49.82 -6.51
N LYS A 141 36.17 -50.20 -7.01
CA LYS A 141 35.90 -51.57 -7.46
C LYS A 141 36.77 -51.95 -8.66
N GLU A 142 36.98 -51.03 -9.60
CA GLU A 142 37.85 -51.23 -10.75
C GLU A 142 39.32 -51.39 -10.32
N LEU A 143 39.82 -50.54 -9.41
CA LEU A 143 41.18 -50.64 -8.87
C LEU A 143 41.41 -51.97 -8.14
N VAL A 144 40.45 -52.44 -7.35
CA VAL A 144 40.53 -53.75 -6.69
C VAL A 144 40.53 -54.89 -7.71
N GLY A 145 39.80 -54.76 -8.82
CA GLY A 145 39.84 -55.74 -9.91
C GLY A 145 41.20 -55.80 -10.62
N VAL A 146 41.85 -54.66 -10.83
CA VAL A 146 43.19 -54.58 -11.46
C VAL A 146 44.29 -55.07 -10.52
N LEU A 147 44.18 -54.80 -9.22
CA LEU A 147 45.15 -55.23 -8.20
C LEU A 147 44.89 -56.65 -7.68
N GLY A 148 43.75 -57.25 -8.04
CA GLY A 148 43.24 -58.52 -7.54
C GLY A 148 43.50 -59.74 -8.41
N GLU A 149 44.30 -59.64 -9.48
CA GLU A 149 44.89 -60.81 -10.15
C GLU A 149 46.28 -61.11 -9.57
N PRO A 150 46.40 -62.13 -8.71
CA PRO A 150 47.58 -62.98 -8.65
C PRO A 150 47.35 -64.24 -9.51
N GLU A 151 48.42 -64.70 -10.15
CA GLU A 151 48.56 -66.07 -10.70
C GLU A 151 48.18 -67.15 -9.67
#